data_AF-K2EY96-F1
#
_entry.id   AF-K2EY96-F1
#
_cell.length_a   1.000
_cell.length_b   1.000
_cell.length_c   1.000
_cell.angle_alpha   90.00
_cell.angle_beta   90.00
_cell.angle_gamma   90.00
#
_symmetry.space_group_name_H-M   'P 1'
#
loop_
_entity.id
_entity.type
_entity.pdbx_description
1 polymer ?
#
loop_
_entity_poly.entity_id
_entity_poly.type
_entity_poly.pdbx_seq_one_letter_code
_entity_poly.pdbx_strand_id
1 'polypeptide(L)'
;MKMKKSFTLLELLIVIALVVIIAIAVLILFNPWTQMNKAWDSKRKTELTQLNKALEDYYNDHGCYPKPADICYDSPVNVCTGLGSHTLDSQTCHICGNESGSPSFSPYLSKFPCDPQHSQKKYLYQVAAASGVSCPISVEDATNTCPQWYRIYSDLGNQSDAAIKELGCQAGGCGVAPNYGYEYGVTSPNEKLKKTTAYYCYTPSKTCDNQSPKTYEMCEANPSCVEIYSSRENCCLHQPKPLGCP
;
A
#
# COMPACT_ATOMS: atom_id res chain seq x y z
N MET A 1 -29.93 61.59 -16.88
CA MET A 1 -29.56 61.06 -15.55
C MET A 1 -29.63 59.53 -15.63
N LYS A 2 -28.50 58.80 -15.54
CA LYS A 2 -28.51 57.33 -15.58
C LYS A 2 -28.88 56.80 -14.19
N MET A 3 -30.05 56.17 -14.05
CA MET A 3 -30.43 55.51 -12.81
C MET A 3 -29.53 54.30 -12.58
N LYS A 4 -28.77 54.30 -11.47
CA LYS A 4 -28.04 53.11 -11.02
C LYS A 4 -29.06 52.18 -10.36
N LYS A 5 -29.24 50.98 -10.91
CA LYS A 5 -30.04 49.92 -10.27
C LYS A 5 -29.28 49.47 -9.01
N SER A 6 -29.88 49.69 -7.85
CA SER A 6 -29.38 49.21 -6.57
C SER A 6 -29.98 47.84 -6.29
N PHE A 7 -29.14 46.87 -5.93
CA PHE A 7 -29.57 45.52 -5.52
C PHE A 7 -30.48 45.59 -4.29
N THR A 8 -31.53 44.78 -4.26
CA THR A 8 -32.39 44.66 -3.07
C THR A 8 -31.80 43.61 -2.12
N LEU A 9 -31.95 43.83 -0.81
CA LEU A 9 -31.44 42.92 0.22
C LEU A 9 -32.11 41.54 0.16
N LEU A 10 -33.38 41.49 -0.26
CA LEU A 10 -34.13 40.24 -0.47
C LEU A 10 -33.53 39.40 -1.60
N GLU A 11 -33.14 40.04 -2.69
CA GLU A 11 -32.60 39.37 -3.87
C GLU A 11 -31.22 38.76 -3.59
N LEU A 12 -30.39 39.45 -2.80
CA LEU A 12 -29.13 38.87 -2.31
C LEU A 12 -29.38 37.67 -1.37
N LEU A 13 -30.41 37.74 -0.52
CA LEU A 13 -30.76 36.67 0.42
C LEU A 13 -31.24 35.39 -0.28
N ILE A 14 -32.03 35.52 -1.35
CA ILE A 14 -32.47 34.35 -2.14
C ILE A 14 -31.28 33.69 -2.85
N VAL A 15 -30.36 34.49 -3.38
CA VAL A 15 -29.18 33.97 -4.08
C VAL A 15 -28.28 33.18 -3.13
N ILE A 16 -27.98 33.69 -1.93
CA ILE A 16 -27.16 32.94 -0.96
C ILE A 16 -27.85 31.65 -0.51
N ALA A 17 -29.19 31.66 -0.34
CA ALA A 17 -29.94 30.47 0.03
C ALA A 17 -29.86 29.40 -1.07
N LEU A 18 -30.01 29.81 -2.34
CA LEU A 18 -29.85 28.91 -3.49
C LEU A 18 -28.44 28.34 -3.60
N VAL A 19 -27.40 29.17 -3.41
CA VAL A 19 -26.00 28.70 -3.46
C VAL A 19 -25.73 27.66 -2.38
N VAL A 20 -26.24 27.84 -1.16
CA VAL A 20 -26.08 26.87 -0.06
C VAL A 20 -26.77 25.54 -0.40
N ILE A 21 -28.00 25.57 -0.93
CA ILE A 21 -28.73 24.35 -1.29
C ILE A 21 -27.98 23.57 -2.38
N ILE A 22 -27.53 24.27 -3.43
CA ILE A 22 -26.79 23.64 -4.53
C ILE A 22 -25.46 23.07 -4.02
N ALA A 23 -24.74 23.79 -3.16
CA ALA A 23 -23.48 23.33 -2.60
C ALA A 23 -23.64 22.03 -1.80
N ILE A 24 -24.68 21.92 -0.95
CA ILE A 24 -24.98 20.70 -0.20
C ILE A 24 -25.31 19.54 -1.16
N ALA A 25 -26.14 19.78 -2.17
CA ALA A 25 -26.50 18.75 -3.14
C ALA A 25 -25.28 18.19 -3.90
N VAL A 26 -24.35 19.06 -4.31
CA VAL A 26 -23.11 18.65 -5.00
C VAL A 26 -22.23 17.79 -4.10
N LEU A 27 -22.08 18.13 -2.82
CA LEU A 27 -21.26 17.33 -1.89
C LEU A 27 -21.80 15.91 -1.69
N ILE A 28 -23.13 15.76 -1.61
CA ILE A 28 -23.78 14.45 -1.47
C ILE A 28 -23.60 13.62 -2.75
N LEU A 29 -23.78 14.23 -3.92
CA LEU A 29 -23.74 13.52 -5.20
C LEU A 29 -22.33 13.05 -5.58
N PHE A 30 -21.31 13.89 -5.38
CA PHE A 30 -19.98 13.63 -5.91
C PHE A 30 -19.02 12.95 -4.93
N ASN A 31 -19.37 12.89 -3.64
CA ASN A 31 -18.53 12.35 -2.57
C ASN A 31 -17.01 12.57 -2.84
N PRO A 32 -16.55 13.84 -2.75
CA PRO A 32 -15.26 14.27 -3.29
C PRO A 32 -14.08 13.43 -2.79
N TRP A 33 -14.19 12.87 -1.58
CA TRP A 33 -13.20 11.96 -0.99
C TRP A 33 -12.95 10.72 -1.83
N THR A 34 -14.01 10.05 -2.31
CA THR A 34 -13.85 8.83 -3.13
C THR A 34 -13.23 9.15 -4.49
N GLN A 35 -13.54 10.31 -5.06
CA GLN A 35 -12.99 10.76 -6.33
C GLN A 35 -11.51 11.14 -6.19
N MET A 36 -11.12 11.78 -5.08
CA MET A 36 -9.71 12.04 -4.75
C MET A 36 -8.93 10.74 -4.54
N ASN A 37 -9.49 9.77 -3.80
CA ASN A 37 -8.84 8.46 -3.62
C ASN A 37 -8.60 7.77 -4.96
N LYS A 38 -9.58 7.74 -5.85
CA LYS A 38 -9.41 7.20 -7.22
C LYS A 38 -8.32 7.92 -8.01
N ALA A 39 -8.22 9.25 -7.88
CA ALA A 39 -7.18 10.01 -8.56
C ALA A 39 -5.78 9.66 -8.03
N TRP A 40 -5.62 9.55 -6.70
CA TRP A 40 -4.37 9.10 -6.10
C TRP A 40 -4.03 7.66 -6.47
N ASP A 41 -5.01 6.76 -6.46
CA ASP A 41 -4.81 5.35 -6.85
C ASP A 41 -4.40 5.22 -8.32
N SER A 42 -5.01 6.00 -9.21
CA SER A 42 -4.59 6.07 -10.61
C SER A 42 -3.14 6.54 -10.75
N LYS A 43 -2.72 7.51 -9.94
CA LYS A 43 -1.33 7.99 -9.90
C LYS A 43 -0.39 6.89 -9.39
N ARG A 44 -0.71 6.22 -8.26
CA ARG A 44 0.06 5.09 -7.72
C ARG A 44 0.29 4.01 -8.76
N LYS A 45 -0.78 3.54 -9.41
CA LYS A 45 -0.70 2.50 -10.45
C LYS A 45 0.19 2.91 -11.63
N THR A 46 0.05 4.16 -12.08
CA THR A 46 0.85 4.69 -13.19
C THR A 46 2.33 4.77 -12.81
N GLU A 47 2.63 5.30 -11.63
CA GLU A 47 3.99 5.44 -11.12
C GLU A 47 4.66 4.08 -10.90
N LEU A 48 3.93 3.11 -10.32
CA LEU A 48 4.44 1.75 -10.14
C LEU A 48 4.66 1.03 -11.47
N THR A 49 3.84 1.30 -12.48
CA THR A 49 4.04 0.76 -13.84
C THR A 49 5.30 1.36 -14.49
N GLN A 50 5.55 2.67 -14.30
CA GLN A 50 6.77 3.31 -14.80
C GLN A 50 8.01 2.79 -14.06
N LEU A 51 7.93 2.65 -12.74
CA LEU A 51 9.00 2.09 -11.93
C LEU A 51 9.29 0.64 -12.30
N ASN A 52 8.25 -0.18 -12.55
CA ASN A 52 8.45 -1.55 -13.03
C ASN A 52 9.29 -1.60 -14.31
N LYS A 53 8.97 -0.78 -15.32
CA LYS A 53 9.78 -0.71 -16.55
C LYS A 53 11.23 -0.30 -16.27
N ALA A 54 11.45 0.72 -15.45
CA ALA A 54 12.79 1.16 -15.09
C ALA A 54 13.61 0.09 -14.36
N LEU A 55 12.95 -0.74 -13.53
CA LEU A 55 13.60 -1.87 -12.85
C LEU A 55 13.93 -3.02 -13.79
N GLU A 56 13.09 -3.27 -14.81
CA GLU A 56 13.42 -4.24 -15.86
C GLU A 56 14.58 -3.76 -16.73
N ASP A 57 14.63 -2.47 -17.09
CA ASP A 57 15.77 -1.88 -17.80
C ASP A 57 17.06 -1.99 -16.96
N TYR A 58 16.98 -1.71 -15.65
CA TYR A 58 18.10 -1.92 -14.74
C TYR A 58 18.56 -3.39 -14.72
N TYR A 59 17.63 -4.34 -14.66
CA TYR A 59 17.94 -5.77 -14.68
C TYR A 59 18.63 -6.20 -15.98
N ASN A 60 18.19 -5.67 -17.12
CA ASN A 60 18.79 -5.99 -18.43
C ASN A 60 20.27 -5.56 -18.50
N ASP A 61 20.64 -4.48 -17.82
CA ASP A 61 22.01 -3.98 -17.80
C ASP A 61 22.88 -4.63 -16.71
N HIS A 62 22.31 -4.96 -15.55
CA HIS A 62 23.06 -5.43 -14.37
C HIS A 62 22.95 -6.93 -14.10
N GLY A 63 21.98 -7.62 -14.71
CA GLY A 63 21.65 -9.02 -14.42
C GLY A 63 21.01 -9.25 -13.05
N CYS A 64 20.57 -8.19 -12.38
CA CYS A 64 19.95 -8.24 -11.06
C CYS A 64 19.08 -7.01 -10.79
N TYR A 65 18.16 -7.12 -9.83
CA TYR A 65 17.36 -5.98 -9.38
C TYR A 65 18.11 -5.13 -8.34
N PRO A 66 17.79 -3.84 -8.22
CA PRO A 66 18.47 -2.93 -7.29
C PRO A 66 18.44 -3.43 -5.86
N LYS A 67 19.58 -3.31 -5.18
CA LYS A 67 19.68 -3.56 -3.75
C LYS A 67 19.00 -2.42 -2.98
N PRO A 68 18.66 -2.61 -1.70
CA PRO A 68 18.06 -1.55 -0.93
C PRO A 68 18.87 -0.23 -0.93
N ALA A 69 20.20 -0.31 -0.91
CA ALA A 69 21.06 0.87 -0.95
C ALA A 69 20.94 1.71 -2.25
N ASP A 70 20.48 1.10 -3.34
CA ASP A 70 20.40 1.73 -4.67
C ASP A 70 19.00 2.32 -4.96
N ILE A 71 18.02 2.07 -4.10
CA ILE A 71 16.61 2.42 -4.34
C ILE A 71 15.87 3.03 -3.14
N CYS A 72 16.22 2.62 -1.92
CA CYS A 72 15.51 3.00 -0.71
C CYS A 72 16.10 4.26 -0.09
N TYR A 73 15.25 5.05 0.57
CA TYR A 73 15.73 6.20 1.35
C TYR A 73 15.97 5.86 2.82
N ASP A 74 15.52 4.69 3.28
CA ASP A 74 15.64 4.22 4.65
C ASP A 74 16.39 2.89 4.77
N SER A 75 16.77 2.54 6.00
CA SER A 75 17.51 1.31 6.27
C SER A 75 16.65 0.07 5.99
N PRO A 76 17.18 -0.95 5.30
CA PRO A 76 16.42 -2.15 5.01
C PRO A 76 16.11 -2.95 6.29
N VAL A 77 14.93 -3.56 6.31
CA VAL A 77 14.48 -4.50 7.33
C VAL A 77 14.64 -5.92 6.77
N ASN A 78 15.28 -6.80 7.53
CA ASN A 78 15.46 -8.19 7.16
C ASN A 78 14.18 -9.00 7.42
N VAL A 79 13.71 -9.73 6.41
CA VAL A 79 12.59 -10.65 6.49
C VAL A 79 13.16 -12.06 6.57
N CYS A 80 12.92 -12.73 7.69
CA CYS A 80 13.56 -14.01 8.01
C CYS A 80 12.52 -15.12 8.13
N THR A 81 12.90 -16.32 7.70
CA THR A 81 12.05 -17.51 7.73
C THR A 81 12.74 -18.65 8.48
N GLY A 82 11.94 -19.60 8.97
CA GLY A 82 12.40 -20.79 9.68
C GLY A 82 12.24 -20.71 11.21
N LEU A 83 11.71 -21.78 11.81
CA LEU A 83 11.74 -22.00 13.26
C LEU A 83 13.10 -22.62 13.62
N GLY A 84 13.97 -21.86 14.30
CA GLY A 84 15.23 -22.36 14.87
C GLY A 84 16.50 -22.17 14.01
N SER A 85 16.37 -21.96 12.69
CA SER A 85 17.44 -21.43 11.83
C SER A 85 16.87 -20.25 11.07
N HIS A 86 17.17 -19.04 11.54
CA HIS A 86 16.74 -17.82 10.87
C HIS A 86 17.51 -17.69 9.56
N THR A 87 16.90 -18.12 8.46
CA THR A 87 17.45 -17.87 7.12
C THR A 87 16.86 -16.57 6.59
N LEU A 88 17.71 -15.73 6.00
CA LEU A 88 17.24 -14.51 5.36
C LEU A 88 16.49 -14.90 4.06
N ASP A 89 15.25 -14.46 3.96
CA ASP A 89 14.40 -14.68 2.79
C ASP A 89 14.41 -13.46 1.86
N SER A 90 14.20 -12.28 2.44
CA SER A 90 14.12 -11.03 1.70
C SER A 90 14.48 -9.83 2.57
N GLN A 91 14.64 -8.68 1.93
CA GLN A 91 14.78 -7.39 2.61
C GLN A 91 13.66 -6.46 2.17
N THR A 92 13.20 -5.59 3.06
CA THR A 92 12.19 -4.58 2.77
C THR A 92 12.65 -3.18 3.13
N CYS A 93 12.12 -2.18 2.45
CA CYS A 93 12.41 -0.77 2.70
C CYS A 93 11.35 0.11 2.03
N HIS A 94 11.48 1.43 2.10
CA HIS A 94 10.58 2.37 1.45
C HIS A 94 11.25 3.18 0.34
N ILE A 95 10.45 3.45 -0.71
CA ILE A 95 10.85 4.24 -1.88
C ILE A 95 10.13 5.59 -1.85
N CYS A 96 10.89 6.67 -1.97
CA CYS A 96 10.37 8.01 -2.27
C CYS A 96 11.52 8.96 -2.63
N GLY A 97 11.50 9.51 -3.85
CA GLY A 97 12.53 10.45 -4.31
C GLY A 97 12.49 11.84 -3.64
N ASN A 98 11.48 12.15 -2.83
CA ASN A 98 11.41 13.41 -2.07
C ASN A 98 12.19 13.35 -0.75
N GLU A 99 12.63 12.17 -0.33
CA GLU A 99 13.36 11.97 0.91
C GLU A 99 14.86 12.25 0.72
N SER A 100 15.49 12.87 1.72
CA SER A 100 16.91 13.28 1.66
C SER A 100 17.88 12.11 1.53
N GLY A 101 17.48 10.91 1.95
CA GLY A 101 18.25 9.68 1.82
C GLY A 101 18.06 8.95 0.48
N SER A 102 17.23 9.45 -0.43
CA SER A 102 16.93 8.74 -1.66
C SER A 102 18.11 8.74 -2.64
N PRO A 103 18.56 7.56 -3.12
CA PRO A 103 19.68 7.45 -4.05
C PRO A 103 19.32 7.92 -5.46
N SER A 104 20.35 8.22 -6.26
CA SER A 104 20.17 8.49 -7.69
C SER A 104 20.03 7.18 -8.47
N PHE A 105 19.09 7.13 -9.42
CA PHE A 105 18.81 5.94 -10.23
C PHE A 105 18.98 6.21 -11.74
N SER A 106 19.94 7.08 -12.07
CA SER A 106 20.30 7.39 -13.44
C SER A 106 21.04 6.20 -14.09
N PRO A 107 20.81 5.91 -15.40
CA PRO A 107 19.98 6.65 -16.35
C PRO A 107 18.50 6.24 -16.37
N TYR A 108 18.09 5.25 -15.58
CA TYR A 108 16.76 4.63 -15.67
C TYR A 108 15.63 5.54 -15.20
N LEU A 109 15.87 6.32 -14.15
CA LEU A 109 14.86 7.21 -13.58
C LEU A 109 15.50 8.48 -13.03
N SER A 110 14.91 9.63 -13.39
CA SER A 110 15.36 10.93 -12.88
C SER A 110 15.07 11.11 -11.40
N LYS A 111 13.99 10.48 -10.90
CA LYS A 111 13.56 10.55 -9.51
C LYS A 111 12.59 9.42 -9.18
N PHE A 112 12.78 8.75 -8.05
CA PHE A 112 11.83 7.74 -7.58
C PHE A 112 10.46 8.35 -7.26
N PRO A 113 9.35 7.67 -7.63
CA PRO A 113 8.02 8.13 -7.29
C PRO A 113 7.79 8.06 -5.78
N CYS A 114 6.92 8.91 -5.27
CA CYS A 114 6.44 8.88 -3.89
C CYS A 114 4.93 8.71 -3.91
N ASP A 115 4.39 8.03 -2.88
CA ASP A 115 2.95 7.96 -2.71
C ASP A 115 2.34 9.39 -2.71
N PRO A 116 1.19 9.62 -3.39
CA PRO A 116 0.55 10.94 -3.41
C PRO A 116 0.18 11.50 -2.04
N GLN A 117 0.09 10.63 -1.03
CA GLN A 117 -0.20 10.94 0.37
C GLN A 117 1.03 10.74 1.28
N HIS A 118 2.24 10.76 0.72
CA HIS A 118 3.49 10.73 1.49
C HIS A 118 3.53 11.90 2.50
N SER A 119 3.91 11.71 3.76
CA SER A 119 4.52 10.51 4.36
C SER A 119 3.55 9.55 5.07
N GLN A 120 2.24 9.75 4.93
CA GLN A 120 1.23 8.91 5.59
C GLN A 120 1.15 7.52 4.96
N LYS A 121 1.24 7.46 3.63
CA LYS A 121 1.35 6.23 2.84
C LYS A 121 2.72 6.20 2.16
N LYS A 122 3.27 5.01 1.99
CA LYS A 122 4.62 4.79 1.43
C LYS A 122 4.61 3.56 0.53
N TYR A 123 5.41 3.59 -0.53
CA TYR A 123 5.67 2.39 -1.33
C TYR A 123 6.65 1.49 -0.59
N LEU A 124 6.29 0.23 -0.38
CA LEU A 124 7.16 -0.77 0.22
C LEU A 124 7.84 -1.56 -0.88
N TYR A 125 9.16 -1.51 -0.95
CA TYR A 125 9.97 -2.38 -1.80
C TYR A 125 10.39 -3.61 -1.01
N GLN A 126 10.26 -4.77 -1.63
CA GLN A 126 10.72 -6.05 -1.12
C GLN A 126 11.59 -6.71 -2.19
N VAL A 127 12.74 -7.21 -1.79
CA VAL A 127 13.73 -7.75 -2.72
C VAL A 127 14.32 -9.05 -2.19
N ALA A 128 14.65 -9.96 -3.10
CA ALA A 128 15.28 -11.24 -2.77
C ALA A 128 16.57 -11.04 -1.98
N ALA A 129 16.76 -11.80 -0.92
CA ALA A 129 18.06 -11.89 -0.25
C ALA A 129 18.97 -12.95 -0.89
N ALA A 130 20.27 -12.91 -0.58
CA ALA A 130 21.16 -14.01 -0.92
C ALA A 130 20.77 -15.28 -0.17
N SER A 131 20.70 -16.40 -0.89
CA SER A 131 20.36 -17.70 -0.32
C SER A 131 21.45 -18.21 0.63
N GLY A 132 21.03 -18.87 1.72
CA GLY A 132 21.96 -19.49 2.68
C GLY A 132 22.57 -18.54 3.71
N VAL A 133 22.13 -17.27 3.75
CA VAL A 133 22.59 -16.28 4.72
C VAL A 133 21.78 -16.42 6.02
N SER A 134 22.47 -16.40 7.16
CA SER A 134 21.84 -16.38 8.48
C SER A 134 21.23 -15.02 8.77
N CYS A 135 20.16 -15.00 9.56
CA CYS A 135 19.48 -13.80 9.99
C CYS A 135 19.65 -13.60 11.51
N PRO A 136 20.03 -12.39 11.98
CA PRO A 136 20.26 -11.17 11.20
C PRO A 136 21.53 -11.25 10.34
N ILE A 137 21.48 -10.62 9.15
CA ILE A 137 22.59 -10.62 8.19
C ILE A 137 23.83 -9.93 8.78
N SER A 138 25.01 -10.49 8.51
CA SER A 138 26.28 -9.79 8.77
C SER A 138 26.49 -8.67 7.74
N VAL A 139 27.18 -7.59 8.09
CA VAL A 139 27.39 -6.45 7.16
C VAL A 139 28.11 -6.89 5.88
N GLU A 140 28.94 -7.92 5.96
CA GLU A 140 29.74 -8.46 4.86
C GLU A 140 28.86 -9.17 3.82
N ASP A 141 27.86 -9.93 4.26
CA ASP A 141 26.94 -10.68 3.39
C ASP A 141 25.96 -9.79 2.60
N ALA A 142 25.69 -8.58 3.09
CA ALA A 142 24.74 -7.65 2.47
C ALA A 142 25.28 -7.03 1.15
N THR A 143 26.61 -6.96 1.01
CA THR A 143 27.26 -6.23 -0.10
C THR A 143 27.31 -7.01 -1.41
N ASN A 144 27.21 -8.34 -1.39
CA ASN A 144 27.38 -9.21 -2.57
C ASN A 144 26.08 -9.90 -3.03
N THR A 145 24.93 -9.33 -2.65
CA THR A 145 23.63 -9.84 -3.07
C THR A 145 23.36 -9.51 -4.54
N CYS A 146 22.72 -10.43 -5.26
CA CYS A 146 22.36 -10.24 -6.66
C CYS A 146 20.87 -10.57 -6.78
N PRO A 147 19.97 -9.66 -6.36
CA PRO A 147 18.57 -10.00 -6.21
C PRO A 147 17.93 -10.41 -7.53
N GLN A 148 17.30 -11.58 -7.53
CA GLN A 148 16.70 -12.14 -8.74
C GLN A 148 15.22 -11.78 -8.90
N TRP A 149 14.57 -11.25 -7.87
CA TRP A 149 13.20 -10.79 -7.96
C TRP A 149 12.97 -9.59 -7.05
N TYR A 150 11.91 -8.84 -7.35
CA TYR A 150 11.41 -7.79 -6.48
C TYR A 150 9.89 -7.75 -6.44
N ARG A 151 9.35 -7.09 -5.41
CA ARG A 151 7.95 -6.71 -5.28
C ARG A 151 7.87 -5.28 -4.78
N ILE A 152 6.91 -4.51 -5.29
CA ILE A 152 6.57 -3.19 -4.74
C ILE A 152 5.10 -3.22 -4.35
N TYR A 153 4.80 -2.78 -3.13
CA TYR A 153 3.44 -2.72 -2.62
C TYR A 153 2.98 -1.28 -2.39
N SER A 154 1.68 -1.07 -2.53
CA SER A 154 1.01 0.20 -2.24
C SER A 154 -0.37 -0.06 -1.66
N ASP A 155 -0.78 0.82 -0.75
CA ASP A 155 -2.13 0.87 -0.22
C ASP A 155 -3.02 1.70 -1.17
N LEU A 156 -4.21 1.19 -1.50
CA LEU A 156 -5.20 1.90 -2.31
C LEU A 156 -6.29 2.54 -1.44
N GLY A 157 -6.58 3.81 -1.70
CA GLY A 157 -7.65 4.53 -1.00
C GLY A 157 -9.06 4.10 -1.42
N ASN A 158 -9.22 3.52 -2.61
CA ASN A 158 -10.48 3.00 -3.12
C ASN A 158 -10.54 1.47 -2.98
N GLN A 159 -11.11 1.00 -1.88
CA GLN A 159 -11.26 -0.43 -1.56
C GLN A 159 -12.17 -1.19 -2.54
N SER A 160 -12.95 -0.49 -3.37
CA SER A 160 -13.80 -1.09 -4.41
C SER A 160 -13.10 -1.18 -5.79
N ASP A 161 -11.80 -0.89 -5.86
CA ASP A 161 -11.05 -0.99 -7.11
C ASP A 161 -10.93 -2.46 -7.58
N ALA A 162 -11.28 -2.71 -8.84
CA ALA A 162 -11.29 -4.06 -9.41
C ALA A 162 -9.91 -4.75 -9.35
N ALA A 163 -8.82 -3.98 -9.45
CA ALA A 163 -7.47 -4.52 -9.40
C ALA A 163 -7.17 -5.23 -8.08
N ILE A 164 -7.79 -4.80 -6.97
CA ILE A 164 -7.60 -5.43 -5.65
C ILE A 164 -8.09 -6.88 -5.69
N LYS A 165 -9.27 -7.10 -6.27
CA LYS A 165 -9.87 -8.43 -6.42
C LYS A 165 -9.12 -9.28 -7.44
N GLU A 166 -8.73 -8.69 -8.57
CA GLU A 166 -7.95 -9.38 -9.61
C GLU A 166 -6.60 -9.88 -9.07
N LEU A 167 -5.96 -9.08 -8.21
CA LEU A 167 -4.70 -9.45 -7.56
C LEU A 167 -4.92 -10.36 -6.35
N GLY A 168 -6.13 -10.53 -5.83
CA GLY A 168 -6.40 -11.30 -4.61
C GLY A 168 -5.85 -10.64 -3.34
N CYS A 169 -5.80 -9.31 -3.31
CA CYS A 169 -5.24 -8.50 -2.23
C CYS A 169 -6.32 -7.81 -1.37
N GLN A 170 -7.56 -8.31 -1.38
CA GLN A 170 -8.66 -7.71 -0.62
C GLN A 170 -8.32 -7.55 0.87
N ALA A 171 -8.85 -6.52 1.54
CA ALA A 171 -8.59 -6.23 2.96
C ALA A 171 -7.08 -6.21 3.32
N GLY A 172 -6.26 -5.61 2.45
CA GLY A 172 -4.81 -5.56 2.63
C GLY A 172 -4.15 -6.94 2.57
N GLY A 173 -4.69 -7.85 1.77
CA GLY A 173 -4.29 -9.25 1.67
C GLY A 173 -2.87 -9.49 1.17
N CYS A 174 -2.23 -8.49 0.59
CA CYS A 174 -0.88 -8.59 0.05
C CYS A 174 0.15 -7.91 0.94
N GLY A 175 1.41 -8.31 0.78
CA GLY A 175 2.54 -7.75 1.52
C GLY A 175 3.35 -8.80 2.25
N VAL A 176 4.09 -8.34 3.25
CA VAL A 176 5.07 -9.16 3.97
C VAL A 176 4.49 -9.63 5.30
N ALA A 177 4.52 -10.95 5.52
CA ALA A 177 4.09 -11.55 6.78
C ALA A 177 4.95 -11.04 7.96
N PRO A 178 4.40 -10.97 9.18
CA PRO A 178 3.02 -11.31 9.55
C PRO A 178 2.02 -10.17 9.29
N ASN A 179 2.50 -8.96 9.01
CA ASN A 179 1.63 -7.80 8.95
C ASN A 179 0.77 -7.79 7.68
N TYR A 180 1.31 -8.04 6.49
CA TYR A 180 0.62 -7.75 5.22
C TYR A 180 0.10 -6.28 5.24
N GLY A 181 -1.02 -5.97 4.60
CA GLY A 181 -1.68 -4.65 4.69
C GLY A 181 -1.68 -3.83 3.41
N TYR A 182 -1.46 -4.45 2.25
CA TYR A 182 -1.45 -3.75 0.96
C TYR A 182 -2.49 -4.33 0.01
N GLU A 183 -3.19 -3.44 -0.71
CA GLU A 183 -4.24 -3.79 -1.67
C GLU A 183 -3.74 -3.87 -3.12
N TYR A 184 -2.53 -3.37 -3.39
CA TYR A 184 -1.94 -3.36 -4.72
C TYR A 184 -0.43 -3.59 -4.69
N GLY A 185 0.10 -4.09 -5.81
CA GLY A 185 1.53 -4.18 -6.01
C GLY A 185 1.90 -4.61 -7.42
N VAL A 186 3.19 -4.45 -7.73
CA VAL A 186 3.83 -4.91 -8.96
C VAL A 186 5.04 -5.77 -8.62
N THR A 187 5.42 -6.68 -9.51
CA THR A 187 6.52 -7.63 -9.30
C THR A 187 7.40 -7.74 -10.53
N SER A 188 8.59 -8.31 -10.35
CA SER A 188 9.37 -8.85 -11.45
C SER A 188 8.64 -10.00 -12.17
N PRO A 189 8.95 -10.31 -13.44
CA PRO A 189 8.26 -11.34 -14.22
C PRO A 189 8.36 -12.76 -13.64
N ASN A 190 9.42 -13.03 -12.88
CA ASN A 190 9.72 -14.34 -12.31
C ASN A 190 9.14 -14.56 -10.91
N GLU A 191 8.36 -13.61 -10.38
CA GLU A 191 7.87 -13.65 -9.01
C GLU A 191 6.42 -13.17 -8.92
N LYS A 192 5.67 -13.68 -7.94
CA LYS A 192 4.27 -13.30 -7.70
C LYS A 192 4.14 -12.50 -6.42
N LEU A 193 3.11 -11.65 -6.31
CA LEU A 193 2.82 -10.95 -5.06
C LEU A 193 2.65 -11.95 -3.90
N LYS A 194 3.27 -11.64 -2.76
CA LYS A 194 3.04 -12.39 -1.53
C LYS A 194 1.66 -12.04 -1.01
N LYS A 195 0.82 -13.06 -0.84
CA LYS A 195 -0.54 -12.96 -0.32
C LYS A 195 -0.65 -13.65 1.01
N THR A 196 -1.57 -13.18 1.85
CA THR A 196 -1.97 -13.88 3.04
C THR A 196 -2.65 -15.19 2.68
N THR A 197 -2.44 -16.19 3.54
CA THR A 197 -3.06 -17.51 3.41
C THR A 197 -4.34 -17.63 4.24
N ALA A 198 -4.63 -16.65 5.09
CA ALA A 198 -5.80 -16.67 5.97
C ALA A 198 -6.26 -15.24 6.28
N TYR A 199 -7.57 -15.04 6.25
CA TYR A 199 -8.21 -13.80 6.70
C TYR A 199 -8.83 -13.98 8.08
N TYR A 200 -8.85 -12.90 8.84
CA TYR A 200 -9.31 -12.83 10.21
C TYR A 200 -10.53 -11.92 10.26
N CYS A 201 -11.56 -12.37 10.96
CA CYS A 201 -12.80 -11.64 11.10
C CYS A 201 -12.80 -11.01 12.51
N TYR A 202 -12.92 -9.69 12.61
CA TYR A 202 -13.22 -9.03 13.87
C TYR A 202 -14.71 -9.16 14.18
N THR A 203 -15.04 -9.61 15.39
CA THR A 203 -16.42 -9.94 15.78
C THR A 203 -16.98 -8.97 16.84
N PRO A 204 -18.31 -8.88 17.02
CA PRO A 204 -18.92 -8.09 18.09
C PRO A 204 -18.48 -8.50 19.50
N SER A 205 -18.01 -9.74 19.68
CA SER A 205 -17.41 -10.24 20.91
C SER A 205 -15.99 -9.71 21.16
N LYS A 206 -15.52 -8.76 20.35
CA LYS A 206 -14.18 -8.15 20.38
C LYS A 206 -13.05 -9.16 20.21
N THR A 207 -13.29 -10.23 19.48
CA THR A 207 -12.26 -11.22 19.17
C THR A 207 -11.79 -11.06 17.73
N CYS A 208 -10.48 -11.18 17.51
CA CYS A 208 -9.90 -11.44 16.19
C CYS A 208 -10.01 -12.94 15.94
N ASP A 209 -11.23 -13.39 15.63
CA ASP A 209 -11.55 -14.82 15.53
C ASP A 209 -11.03 -15.41 14.21
N ASN A 210 -10.49 -16.62 14.33
CA ASN A 210 -10.05 -17.46 13.22
C ASN A 210 -10.56 -18.89 13.42
N GLN A 211 -11.84 -19.09 13.74
CA GLN A 211 -12.46 -20.41 13.61
C GLN A 211 -12.26 -20.93 12.17
N SER A 212 -11.16 -21.67 12.00
CA SER A 212 -10.51 -22.18 10.77
C SER A 212 -10.02 -21.09 9.79
N PRO A 213 -8.89 -21.31 9.07
CA PRO A 213 -8.40 -20.33 8.09
C PRO A 213 -9.49 -20.04 7.06
N LYS A 214 -9.98 -18.79 7.07
CA LYS A 214 -11.04 -18.32 6.17
C LYS A 214 -10.42 -17.73 4.91
N THR A 215 -10.99 -18.05 3.76
CA THR A 215 -10.79 -17.21 2.57
C THR A 215 -11.47 -15.86 2.81
N TYR A 216 -11.14 -14.87 1.98
CA TYR A 216 -11.80 -13.57 2.06
C TYR A 216 -13.33 -13.72 1.93
N GLU A 217 -13.79 -14.53 0.99
CA GLU A 217 -15.21 -14.78 0.71
C GLU A 217 -15.91 -15.46 1.90
N MET A 218 -15.21 -16.32 2.64
CA MET A 218 -15.75 -16.93 3.85
C MET A 218 -15.93 -15.92 4.99
N CYS A 219 -15.05 -14.92 5.09
CA CYS A 219 -15.24 -13.82 6.04
C CYS A 219 -16.35 -12.86 5.57
N GLU A 220 -16.43 -12.57 4.28
CA GLU A 220 -17.48 -11.71 3.70
C GLU A 220 -18.88 -12.31 3.85
N ALA A 221 -19.03 -13.63 3.70
CA ALA A 221 -20.30 -14.33 3.87
C ALA A 221 -20.72 -14.50 5.36
N ASN A 222 -19.84 -14.18 6.31
CA ASN A 222 -20.10 -14.36 7.74
C ASN A 222 -20.82 -13.13 8.32
N PRO A 223 -22.10 -13.23 8.74
CA PRO A 223 -22.85 -12.09 9.26
C PRO A 223 -22.32 -11.55 10.60
N SER A 224 -21.52 -12.36 11.32
CA SER A 224 -20.85 -11.94 12.55
C SER A 224 -19.51 -11.26 12.31
N CYS A 225 -19.06 -11.17 11.06
CA CYS A 225 -17.84 -10.46 10.71
C CYS A 225 -18.15 -8.96 10.57
N VAL A 226 -17.62 -8.17 11.49
CA VAL A 226 -17.74 -6.71 11.44
C VAL A 226 -16.72 -6.14 10.45
N GLU A 227 -15.50 -6.67 10.48
CA GLU A 227 -14.40 -6.20 9.65
C GLU A 227 -13.42 -7.34 9.37
N ILE A 228 -12.84 -7.34 8.17
CA ILE A 228 -11.93 -8.37 7.68
C ILE A 228 -10.50 -7.85 7.71
N TYR A 229 -9.58 -8.67 8.20
CA TYR A 229 -8.16 -8.37 8.29
C TYR A 229 -7.33 -9.47 7.61
N SER A 230 -6.24 -9.08 6.95
CA SER A 230 -5.32 -10.00 6.27
C SER A 230 -4.40 -10.78 7.21
N SER A 231 -4.33 -10.39 8.49
CA SER A 231 -3.63 -11.15 9.53
C SER A 231 -4.20 -10.87 10.91
N ARG A 232 -3.85 -11.74 11.86
CA ARG A 232 -4.20 -11.57 13.26
C ARG A 232 -3.55 -10.33 13.83
N GLU A 233 -2.27 -10.12 13.50
CA GLU A 233 -1.45 -9.01 13.94
C GLU A 233 -2.09 -7.68 13.51
N ASN A 234 -2.52 -7.57 12.25
CA ASN A 234 -3.23 -6.39 11.77
C ASN A 234 -4.54 -6.15 12.52
N CYS A 235 -5.34 -7.19 12.75
CA CYS A 235 -6.57 -7.07 13.54
C CYS A 235 -6.27 -6.57 14.96
N CYS A 236 -5.25 -7.13 15.61
CA CYS A 236 -4.83 -6.74 16.95
C CYS A 236 -4.33 -5.29 17.04
N LEU A 237 -3.65 -4.79 16.00
CA LEU A 237 -3.09 -3.44 15.95
C LEU A 237 -4.16 -2.36 15.71
N HIS A 238 -5.20 -2.66 14.92
CA HIS A 238 -6.21 -1.68 14.53
C HIS A 238 -7.42 -1.63 15.47
N GLN A 239 -7.66 -2.69 16.25
CA GLN A 239 -8.80 -2.76 17.16
C GLN A 239 -8.41 -2.44 18.61
N PRO A 240 -9.28 -1.75 19.38
CA PRO A 240 -8.98 -1.38 20.76
C PRO A 240 -9.17 -2.57 21.72
N LYS A 241 -8.05 -3.11 22.22
CA LYS A 241 -8.00 -4.24 23.19
C LYS A 241 -8.85 -5.47 22.80
N PRO A 242 -8.68 -6.02 21.59
CA PRO A 242 -9.31 -7.28 21.21
C PRO A 242 -8.90 -8.42 22.15
N LEU A 243 -9.88 -9.23 22.56
CA LEU A 243 -9.69 -10.42 23.37
C LEU A 243 -8.80 -11.42 22.64
N GLY A 244 -7.77 -11.90 23.34
CA GLY A 244 -6.82 -12.90 22.84
C GLY A 244 -5.62 -12.33 22.10
N CYS A 245 -5.57 -11.04 21.81
CA CYS A 245 -4.36 -10.40 21.29
C CYS A 245 -3.30 -10.21 22.39
N PRO A 246 -2.00 -10.31 22.04
CA PRO A 246 -0.90 -10.12 22.98
C PRO A 246 -0.83 -8.68 23.53
#